data_AF-A0A7K5TPE1-F1
#
_entry.id   AF-A0A7K5TPE1-F1
#
_cell.length_a   1.000
_cell.length_b   1.000
_cell.length_c   1.000
_cell.angle_alpha   90.00
_cell.angle_beta   90.00
_cell.angle_gamma   90.00
#
_symmetry.space_group_name_H-M   'P 1'
#
loop_
_entity.id
_entity.type
_entity.pdbx_description
1 polymer ?
#
loop_
_entity_poly.entity_id
_entity_poly.type
_entity_poly.pdbx_seq_one_letter_code
_entity_poly.pdbx_strand_id
1 'polypeptide(L)'
;CPDPPRTEFADVTAEMYAPGTKMYYVCDKGYDRKSGHHPGIQCNSGQQGAFWDYSEFECIDEKILLPTAPTMELEFTHKPEIKTRSPATQKQEDLPEFAQKDFCGPPKTIPHASIRLKKPYYVGQVLHLKCQSGYDKRPPTSGTSTCKKVNGNITWTPADVRCANDS
;
A
#
# COMPACT_ATOMS: atom_id res chain seq x y z
N CYS A 1 -6.13 -16.68 -5.21
CA CYS A 1 -7.46 -16.07 -5.21
C CYS A 1 -7.72 -15.33 -6.50
N PRO A 2 -8.99 -15.25 -6.96
CA PRO A 2 -9.40 -14.33 -8.01
C PRO A 2 -9.20 -12.88 -7.55
N ASP A 3 -9.57 -11.92 -8.39
CA ASP A 3 -9.56 -10.52 -7.98
C ASP A 3 -10.51 -10.31 -6.78
N PRO A 4 -10.09 -9.51 -5.80
CA PRO A 4 -10.96 -9.19 -4.67
C PRO A 4 -12.20 -8.46 -5.14
N PRO A 5 -13.34 -8.69 -4.46
CA PRO A 5 -14.56 -7.95 -4.74
C PRO A 5 -14.30 -6.45 -4.61
N ARG A 6 -14.75 -5.68 -5.60
CA ARG A 6 -14.68 -4.22 -5.54
C ARG A 6 -15.77 -3.72 -4.60
N THR A 7 -15.39 -2.90 -3.63
CA THR A 7 -16.33 -2.11 -2.84
C THR A 7 -16.26 -0.68 -3.34
N GLU A 8 -17.40 -0.06 -3.58
CA GLU A 8 -17.46 1.34 -4.01
C GLU A 8 -16.80 2.24 -2.96
N PHE A 9 -15.98 3.18 -3.42
CA PHE A 9 -15.26 4.15 -2.58
C PHE A 9 -14.38 3.51 -1.50
N ALA A 10 -13.90 2.28 -1.70
CA ALA A 10 -12.95 1.62 -0.81
C ALA A 10 -11.70 1.14 -1.54
N ASP A 11 -10.55 1.40 -0.94
CA ASP A 11 -9.27 0.86 -1.32
C ASP A 11 -9.02 -0.48 -0.62
N VAL A 12 -8.48 -1.44 -1.37
CA VAL A 12 -8.17 -2.79 -0.89
C VAL A 12 -6.69 -2.86 -0.50
N THR A 13 -6.40 -3.14 0.77
CA THR A 13 -5.03 -3.25 1.30
C THR A 13 -4.81 -4.64 1.89
N ALA A 14 -3.79 -5.39 1.50
CA ALA A 14 -3.43 -6.64 2.18
C ALA A 14 -2.53 -6.39 3.40
N GLU A 15 -2.69 -7.19 4.46
CA GLU A 15 -1.85 -7.11 5.67
C GLU A 15 -0.51 -7.84 5.56
N MET A 16 -0.48 -8.94 4.81
CA MET A 16 0.68 -9.81 4.72
C MET A 16 0.88 -10.26 3.28
N TYR A 17 2.10 -10.27 2.78
CA TYR A 17 2.42 -10.63 1.40
C TYR A 17 3.45 -11.73 1.40
N ALA A 18 3.20 -12.79 0.64
CA ALA A 18 4.11 -13.91 0.57
C ALA A 18 5.41 -13.50 -0.16
N PRO A 19 6.58 -14.07 0.20
CA PRO A 19 7.79 -13.92 -0.58
C PRO A 19 7.55 -14.27 -2.06
N GLY A 20 8.14 -13.48 -2.96
CA GLY A 20 7.89 -13.52 -4.40
C GLY A 20 6.80 -12.56 -4.88
N THR A 21 6.00 -11.97 -3.99
CA THR A 21 4.99 -10.97 -4.37
C THR A 21 5.64 -9.75 -5.01
N LYS A 22 5.16 -9.32 -6.19
CA LYS A 22 5.63 -8.13 -6.90
C LYS A 22 4.52 -7.08 -7.02
N MET A 23 4.87 -5.83 -6.75
CA MET A 23 3.99 -4.68 -6.87
C MET A 23 4.68 -3.53 -7.59
N TYR A 24 3.89 -2.56 -8.03
CA TYR A 24 4.38 -1.35 -8.66
C TYR A 24 3.68 -0.12 -8.09
N TYR A 25 4.43 0.92 -7.79
CA TYR A 25 3.85 2.24 -7.55
C TYR A 25 3.42 2.86 -8.88
N VAL A 26 2.32 3.59 -8.84
CA VAL A 26 1.78 4.37 -9.95
C VAL A 26 1.49 5.76 -9.43
N CYS A 27 2.03 6.78 -10.09
CA CYS A 27 1.80 8.15 -9.70
C CYS A 27 0.33 8.54 -9.93
N ASP A 28 -0.17 9.39 -9.04
CA ASP A 28 -1.49 9.98 -9.14
C ASP A 28 -1.54 10.98 -10.30
N LYS A 29 -2.75 11.31 -10.77
CA LYS A 29 -2.95 12.24 -11.89
C LYS A 29 -2.31 13.61 -11.59
N GLY A 30 -1.49 14.13 -12.51
CA GLY A 30 -0.76 15.39 -12.35
C GLY A 30 0.65 15.23 -11.78
N TYR A 31 1.05 13.99 -11.49
CA TYR A 31 2.39 13.63 -11.06
C TYR A 31 2.96 12.54 -11.95
N ASP A 32 4.25 12.66 -12.23
CA ASP A 32 4.98 11.71 -13.04
C ASP A 32 6.18 11.13 -12.30
N ARG A 33 6.55 9.91 -12.67
CA ARG A 33 7.70 9.23 -12.09
C ARG A 33 8.99 9.93 -12.53
N LYS A 34 9.89 10.25 -11.59
CA LYS A 34 11.21 10.77 -11.94
C LYS A 34 11.95 9.82 -12.91
N SER A 35 12.63 10.39 -13.90
CA SER A 35 13.40 9.60 -14.87
C SER A 35 14.48 8.77 -14.16
N GLY A 36 14.67 7.51 -14.59
CA GLY A 36 15.64 6.58 -13.99
C GLY A 36 15.16 5.80 -12.75
N HIS A 37 14.04 6.19 -12.13
CA HIS A 37 13.53 5.51 -10.92
C HIS A 37 12.71 4.25 -11.25
N HIS A 38 12.83 3.15 -10.50
CA HIS A 38 12.06 1.92 -10.74
C HIS A 38 10.82 1.84 -9.82
N PRO A 39 9.58 1.72 -10.37
CA PRO A 39 8.37 1.62 -9.53
C PRO A 39 8.18 0.28 -8.83
N GLY A 40 8.97 -0.75 -9.18
CA GLY A 40 8.77 -2.11 -8.72
C GLY A 40 9.26 -2.33 -7.29
N ILE A 41 8.48 -3.07 -6.51
CA ILE A 41 8.91 -3.64 -5.24
C ILE A 41 8.63 -5.13 -5.20
N GLN A 42 9.45 -5.88 -4.47
CA GLN A 42 9.28 -7.32 -4.30
C GLN A 42 9.40 -7.73 -2.84
N CYS A 43 8.50 -8.58 -2.39
CA CYS A 43 8.62 -9.21 -1.08
C CYS A 43 9.66 -10.33 -1.20
N ASN A 44 10.77 -10.22 -0.48
CA ASN A 44 11.85 -11.20 -0.45
C ASN A 44 11.92 -11.84 0.94
N SER A 45 12.49 -13.05 1.02
CA SER A 45 12.75 -13.75 2.29
C SER A 45 14.24 -13.72 2.62
N GLY A 46 14.60 -13.33 3.85
CA GLY A 46 15.96 -13.36 4.36
C GLY A 46 16.06 -14.06 5.72
N GLN A 47 17.28 -14.15 6.28
CA GLN A 47 17.52 -14.82 7.57
C GLN A 47 16.77 -14.20 8.76
N GLN A 48 16.43 -12.91 8.66
CA GLN A 48 15.72 -12.15 9.70
C GLN A 48 14.20 -12.08 9.44
N GLY A 49 13.72 -12.69 8.36
CA GLY A 49 12.33 -12.67 7.94
C GLY A 49 12.13 -12.07 6.55
N ALA A 50 10.87 -11.88 6.18
CA ALA A 50 10.49 -11.30 4.91
C ALA A 50 10.55 -9.77 4.93
N PHE A 51 11.00 -9.18 3.83
CA PHE A 51 11.16 -7.73 3.68
C PHE A 51 10.84 -7.27 2.26
N TRP A 52 10.35 -6.03 2.16
CA TRP A 52 10.19 -5.37 0.87
C TRP A 52 11.53 -4.87 0.36
N ASP A 53 11.88 -5.31 -0.84
CA ASP A 53 12.98 -4.75 -1.63
C ASP A 53 12.48 -3.51 -2.37
N TYR A 54 13.06 -2.36 -2.05
CA TYR A 54 12.70 -1.06 -2.59
C TYR A 54 13.80 -0.53 -3.50
N SER A 55 13.40 -0.02 -4.65
CA SER A 55 14.24 0.89 -5.45
C SER A 55 13.92 2.35 -5.14
N GLU A 56 14.80 3.28 -5.54
CA GLU A 56 14.48 4.71 -5.50
C GLU A 56 13.26 4.98 -6.40
N PHE A 57 12.21 5.56 -5.81
CA PHE A 57 10.98 5.91 -6.49
C PHE A 57 10.37 7.17 -5.87
N GLU A 58 10.07 8.14 -6.72
CA GLU A 58 9.39 9.38 -6.36
C GLU A 58 8.48 9.82 -7.51
N CYS A 59 7.36 10.44 -7.14
CA CYS A 59 6.45 11.12 -8.06
C CYS A 59 6.66 12.62 -7.91
N ILE A 60 6.88 13.30 -9.04
CA ILE A 60 7.11 14.75 -9.13
C ILE A 60 6.01 15.40 -9.95
N ASP A 61 5.70 16.65 -9.65
CA ASP A 61 4.66 17.40 -10.39
C ASP A 61 5.07 17.50 -11.87
N GLU A 62 4.15 17.13 -12.77
CA GLU A 62 4.36 17.18 -14.22
C GLU A 62 4.84 18.57 -14.69
N LYS A 63 4.46 19.65 -13.98
CA LYS A 63 4.88 21.02 -14.30
C LYS A 63 6.37 21.25 -14.11
N ILE A 64 7.03 20.49 -13.24
CA ILE A 64 8.49 20.54 -13.02
C ILE A 64 9.23 19.84 -14.17
N LEU A 65 8.56 18.92 -14.88
CA LEU A 65 9.10 18.20 -16.02
C LEU A 65 9.01 18.97 -17.34
N LEU A 66 8.27 20.08 -17.37
CA LEU A 66 8.14 20.93 -18.56
C LEU A 66 9.35 21.87 -18.69
N PRO A 67 10.05 21.91 -19.85
CA PRO A 67 11.22 22.77 -20.07
C PRO A 67 10.92 24.27 -20.14
N THR A 68 9.70 24.71 -19.80
CA THR A 68 9.29 26.12 -19.81
C THR A 68 9.27 26.75 -18.41
N ALA A 69 9.77 26.06 -17.39
CA ALA A 69 10.00 26.69 -16.09
C ALA A 69 11.15 27.71 -16.22
N PRO A 70 10.94 29.00 -15.95
CA PRO A 70 12.05 29.94 -15.88
C PRO A 70 12.95 29.50 -14.74
N THR A 71 14.26 29.48 -14.99
CA THR A 71 15.32 29.25 -14.01
C THR A 71 15.18 30.26 -12.87
N MET A 72 14.37 29.96 -11.87
CA MET A 72 14.52 30.58 -10.56
C MET A 72 15.42 29.67 -9.76
N GLU A 73 16.66 30.12 -9.66
CA GLU A 73 17.64 29.67 -8.68
C GLU A 73 16.97 29.64 -7.31
N LEU A 74 16.60 28.46 -6.82
CA LEU A 74 16.26 28.29 -5.43
C LEU A 74 17.54 27.91 -4.68
N GLU A 75 18.23 28.94 -4.21
CA GLU A 75 19.13 28.81 -3.07
C GLU A 75 18.31 28.32 -1.86
N PHE A 76 18.27 27.00 -1.65
CA PHE A 76 17.90 26.44 -0.36
C PHE A 76 19.17 26.26 0.47
N THR A 77 19.44 27.27 1.30
CA THR A 77 20.42 27.17 2.37
C THR A 77 20.08 25.97 3.26
N HIS A 78 20.98 24.98 3.29
CA HIS A 78 20.89 23.84 4.20
C HIS A 78 20.89 24.27 5.66
N LYS A 79 19.94 23.73 6.44
CA LYS A 79 20.16 23.33 7.84
C LYS A 79 19.14 22.27 8.27
N PRO A 80 19.51 21.00 8.51
CA PRO A 80 18.66 20.08 9.25
C PRO A 80 18.93 20.28 10.75
N GLU A 81 17.95 20.81 11.48
CA GLU A 81 17.89 20.64 12.93
C GLU A 81 17.34 19.24 13.25
N ILE A 82 18.24 18.39 13.74
CA ILE A 82 17.91 17.13 14.41
C ILE A 82 17.08 17.48 15.65
N LYS A 83 15.80 17.11 15.66
CA LYS A 83 15.03 16.95 16.90
C LYS A 83 14.31 15.60 16.93
N THR A 84 14.97 14.68 17.60
CA THR A 84 14.44 13.48 18.25
C THR A 84 13.13 13.75 18.99
N ARG A 85 12.06 13.02 18.66
CA ARG A 85 11.07 12.56 19.67
C ARG A 85 10.17 11.41 19.17
N SER A 86 10.53 10.21 19.64
CA SER A 86 9.77 9.00 20.00
C SER A 86 8.55 8.48 19.18
N PRO A 87 8.49 7.16 18.91
CA PRO A 87 7.35 6.52 18.27
C PRO A 87 6.22 6.21 19.28
N ALA A 88 4.98 6.54 18.91
CA ALA A 88 3.79 6.06 19.60
C ALA A 88 3.47 4.63 19.13
N THR A 89 3.58 3.68 20.04
CA THR A 89 3.21 2.27 19.88
C THR A 89 1.74 2.14 19.49
N GLN A 90 1.46 1.77 18.24
CA GLN A 90 0.16 1.19 17.89
C GLN A 90 0.24 -0.32 18.11
N LYS A 91 -0.43 -0.74 19.18
CA LYS A 91 -0.61 -2.12 19.64
C LYS A 91 -1.31 -2.93 18.54
N GLN A 92 -0.55 -3.78 17.86
CA GLN A 92 -1.06 -4.81 16.94
C GLN A 92 -1.68 -5.92 17.81
N GLU A 93 -2.93 -6.29 17.55
CA GLU A 93 -3.56 -7.42 18.23
C GLU A 93 -2.93 -8.75 17.77
N ASP A 94 -2.75 -9.65 18.73
CA ASP A 94 -1.86 -10.82 18.72
C ASP A 94 -2.25 -11.84 17.62
N LEU A 95 -1.60 -11.73 16.46
CA LEU A 95 -1.40 -12.84 15.53
C LEU A 95 -0.09 -13.54 15.94
N PRO A 96 0.01 -14.87 15.85
CA PRO A 96 1.19 -15.59 16.29
C PRO A 96 2.45 -15.03 15.59
N GLU A 97 3.35 -14.46 16.38
CA GLU A 97 4.59 -13.76 15.99
C GLU A 97 5.44 -14.56 14.99
N PHE A 98 5.28 -15.89 15.00
CA PHE A 98 5.93 -16.82 14.09
C PHE A 98 5.48 -16.71 12.63
N ALA A 99 4.20 -16.43 12.38
CA ALA A 99 3.69 -16.31 11.01
C ALA A 99 4.08 -14.97 10.38
N GLN A 100 4.25 -13.90 11.18
CA GLN A 100 4.54 -12.57 10.65
C GLN A 100 5.96 -12.45 10.10
N LYS A 101 6.89 -13.30 10.56
CA LYS A 101 8.29 -13.28 10.12
C LYS A 101 8.47 -13.78 8.69
N ASP A 102 7.55 -14.59 8.18
CA ASP A 102 7.65 -15.20 6.84
C ASP A 102 6.96 -14.39 5.74
N PHE A 103 6.25 -13.32 6.08
CA PHE A 103 5.49 -12.49 5.14
C PHE A 103 5.85 -11.01 5.27
N CYS A 104 5.87 -10.30 4.15
CA CYS A 104 6.03 -8.84 4.20
C CYS A 104 4.75 -8.18 4.71
N GLY A 105 4.85 -7.18 5.57
CA GLY A 105 3.69 -6.33 5.93
C GLY A 105 3.23 -5.44 4.78
N PRO A 106 2.34 -4.46 5.01
CA PRO A 106 2.02 -3.45 4.01
C PRO A 106 3.27 -2.69 3.55
N PRO A 107 3.47 -2.49 2.24
CA PRO A 107 4.54 -1.65 1.72
C PRO A 107 4.37 -0.19 2.16
N LYS A 108 5.48 0.56 2.24
CA LYS A 108 5.47 1.96 2.66
C LYS A 108 4.65 2.82 1.70
N THR A 109 3.96 3.85 2.20
CA THR A 109 3.26 4.81 1.34
C THR A 109 4.25 5.77 0.69
N ILE A 110 4.03 6.11 -0.58
CA ILE A 110 4.80 7.13 -1.29
C ILE A 110 3.87 8.31 -1.63
N PRO A 111 4.27 9.56 -1.39
CA PRO A 111 3.46 10.72 -1.75
C PRO A 111 3.09 10.72 -3.23
N HIS A 112 1.82 11.03 -3.51
CA HIS A 112 1.28 11.10 -4.87
C HIS A 112 1.40 9.78 -5.65
N ALA A 113 1.37 8.65 -4.95
CA ALA A 113 1.43 7.33 -5.58
C ALA A 113 0.48 6.34 -4.92
N SER A 114 -0.11 5.50 -5.75
CA SER A 114 -0.90 4.32 -5.37
C SER A 114 -0.20 3.04 -5.78
N ILE A 115 -0.54 1.93 -5.11
CA ILE A 115 0.08 0.63 -5.37
C ILE A 115 -0.81 -0.19 -6.28
N ARG A 116 -0.19 -0.80 -7.30
CA ARG A 116 -0.81 -1.83 -8.13
C ARG A 116 -0.15 -3.18 -7.86
N LEU A 117 -0.94 -4.12 -7.36
CA LEU A 117 -0.50 -5.50 -7.16
C LEU A 117 -0.49 -6.26 -8.50
N LYS A 118 0.63 -6.92 -8.80
CA LYS A 118 0.66 -7.91 -9.88
C LYS A 118 0.17 -9.24 -9.31
N LYS A 119 -0.97 -9.72 -9.80
CA LYS A 119 -1.60 -11.01 -9.44
C LYS A 119 -0.56 -12.15 -9.47
N PRO A 120 -0.68 -13.18 -8.61
CA PRO A 120 -1.90 -13.62 -7.89
C PRO A 120 -1.90 -13.39 -6.36
N TYR A 121 -3.11 -13.29 -5.78
CA TYR A 121 -3.33 -13.39 -4.32
C TYR A 121 -3.26 -14.85 -3.86
N TYR A 122 -2.77 -15.14 -2.65
CA TYR A 122 -2.64 -16.50 -2.11
C TYR A 122 -3.78 -16.90 -1.16
N VAL A 123 -3.96 -18.20 -0.90
CA VAL A 123 -4.95 -18.73 0.05
C VAL A 123 -4.50 -18.45 1.49
N GLY A 124 -5.39 -17.88 2.31
CA GLY A 124 -5.08 -17.37 3.65
C GLY A 124 -4.81 -15.86 3.68
N GLN A 125 -4.60 -15.22 2.52
CA GLN A 125 -4.42 -13.77 2.42
C GLN A 125 -5.61 -13.02 3.03
N VAL A 126 -5.31 -12.06 3.90
CA VAL A 126 -6.29 -11.12 4.47
C VAL A 126 -6.15 -9.76 3.79
N LEU A 127 -7.27 -9.19 3.36
CA LEU A 127 -7.43 -7.86 2.79
C LEU A 127 -8.27 -7.00 3.71
N HIS A 128 -7.76 -5.83 4.05
CA HIS A 128 -8.46 -4.75 4.73
C HIS A 128 -8.91 -3.71 3.71
N LEU A 129 -10.21 -3.50 3.66
CA LEU A 129 -10.88 -2.49 2.89
C LEU A 129 -10.97 -1.22 3.73
N LYS A 130 -10.42 -0.14 3.17
CA LYS A 130 -10.40 1.19 3.76
C LYS A 130 -11.19 2.12 2.86
N CYS A 131 -12.13 2.89 3.42
CA CYS A 131 -12.82 3.90 2.62
C CYS A 131 -11.83 4.96 2.14
N GLN A 132 -12.05 5.41 0.91
CA GLN A 132 -11.32 6.52 0.30
C GLN A 132 -11.56 7.80 1.11
N SER A 133 -10.63 8.73 1.03
CA SER A 133 -10.76 10.04 1.67
C SER A 133 -12.08 10.72 1.29
N GLY A 134 -12.84 11.18 2.28
CA GLY A 134 -14.17 11.79 2.08
C GLY A 134 -15.34 10.81 2.13
N TYR A 135 -15.09 9.53 2.42
CA TYR A 135 -16.13 8.51 2.63
C TYR A 135 -15.92 7.81 3.97
N ASP A 136 -17.00 7.63 4.71
CA ASP A 136 -16.99 6.99 6.02
C ASP A 136 -17.53 5.55 5.94
N LYS A 137 -16.99 4.69 6.81
CA LYS A 137 -17.46 3.31 6.95
C LYS A 137 -18.84 3.32 7.60
N ARG A 138 -19.84 2.76 6.90
CA ARG A 138 -21.17 2.49 7.45
C ARG A 138 -21.26 1.05 7.95
N PRO A 139 -21.97 0.79 9.06
CA PRO A 139 -22.23 -0.57 9.54
C PRO A 139 -22.90 -1.46 8.47
N PRO A 140 -22.59 -2.78 8.43
CA PRO A 140 -21.64 -3.50 9.30
C PRO A 140 -20.19 -3.05 9.06
N THR A 141 -19.33 -3.16 10.07
CA THR A 141 -18.00 -2.51 10.07
C THR A 141 -16.84 -3.45 9.73
N SER A 142 -17.15 -4.68 9.33
CA SER A 142 -16.15 -5.69 8.96
C SER A 142 -15.60 -5.40 7.56
N GLY A 143 -14.61 -4.51 7.51
CA GLY A 143 -13.87 -4.20 6.29
C GLY A 143 -12.79 -5.21 5.96
N THR A 144 -12.99 -6.51 6.22
CA THR A 144 -11.93 -7.50 6.05
C THR A 144 -12.41 -8.67 5.18
N SER A 145 -11.64 -9.02 4.15
CA SER A 145 -11.88 -10.15 3.26
C SER A 145 -10.70 -11.13 3.29
N THR A 146 -10.96 -12.41 3.52
CA THR A 146 -9.94 -13.46 3.54
C THR A 146 -10.08 -14.37 2.33
N CYS A 147 -8.98 -14.70 1.67
CA CYS A 147 -8.94 -15.69 0.61
C CYS A 147 -9.04 -17.09 1.22
N LYS A 148 -10.13 -17.83 0.98
CA LYS A 148 -10.32 -19.18 1.53
C LYS A 148 -10.62 -20.19 0.41
N LYS A 149 -10.33 -21.46 0.69
CA LYS A 149 -10.80 -22.58 -0.12
C LYS A 149 -12.07 -23.14 0.51
N VAL A 150 -13.23 -22.88 -0.10
CA VAL A 150 -14.55 -23.33 0.36
C VAL A 150 -15.10 -24.32 -0.66
N ASN A 151 -15.40 -25.55 -0.22
CA ASN A 151 -15.92 -26.62 -1.09
C ASN A 151 -15.13 -26.81 -2.39
N GLY A 152 -13.79 -26.80 -2.29
CA GLY A 152 -12.90 -26.94 -3.45
C GLY A 152 -12.66 -25.65 -4.26
N ASN A 153 -13.49 -24.61 -4.09
CA ASN A 153 -13.38 -23.35 -4.79
C ASN A 153 -12.57 -22.31 -3.98
N ILE A 154 -11.69 -21.57 -4.65
CA ILE A 154 -10.88 -20.52 -4.03
C ILE A 154 -11.64 -19.19 -4.15
N THR A 155 -12.20 -18.68 -3.05
CA THR A 155 -13.05 -17.48 -3.01
C THR A 155 -12.68 -16.53 -1.87
N TRP A 156 -12.97 -15.26 -2.06
CA TRP A 156 -12.89 -14.24 -1.01
C TRP A 156 -14.09 -14.36 -0.07
N THR A 157 -13.88 -14.20 1.24
CA THR A 157 -15.00 -14.01 2.17
C THR A 157 -15.67 -12.66 1.92
N PRO A 158 -17.00 -12.55 2.09
CA PRO A 158 -17.67 -11.25 2.03
C PRO A 158 -17.02 -10.28 3.01
N ALA A 159 -16.62 -9.10 2.52
CA ALA A 159 -16.30 -7.97 3.38
C ALA A 159 -17.55 -7.09 3.44
N ASP A 160 -18.23 -7.09 4.56
CA ASP A 160 -19.42 -6.27 4.81
C ASP A 160 -18.98 -4.83 5.06
N VAL A 161 -18.39 -4.15 4.07
CA VAL A 161 -18.03 -2.73 4.16
C VAL A 161 -18.86 -1.92 3.18
N ARG A 162 -19.39 -0.80 3.66
CA ARG A 162 -20.06 0.20 2.84
C ARG A 162 -19.41 1.55 3.11
N CYS A 163 -18.93 2.19 2.06
CA CYS A 163 -18.34 3.52 2.13
C CYS A 163 -19.34 4.52 1.57
N ALA A 164 -19.74 5.51 2.37
CA ALA A 164 -20.67 6.55 1.95
C ALA A 164 -20.23 7.90 2.51
N ASN A 165 -20.55 8.97 1.78
CA ASN A 165 -20.38 10.34 2.28
C ASN A 165 -21.59 10.68 3.19
N ASP A 166 -21.36 11.29 4.35
CA ASP A 166 -22.42 11.98 5.09
C ASP A 166 -22.72 13.28 4.33
N SER A 167 -23.64 13.22 3.36
CA SER A 167 -24.23 14.42 2.75
C SER A 167 -25.24 15.07 3.68
#